data_AF-A0A6C0EDZ4-F1
#
_entry.id   AF-A0A6C0EDZ4-F1
#
_cell.length_a   1.000
_cell.length_b   1.000
_cell.length_c   1.000
_cell.angle_alpha   90.00
_cell.angle_beta   90.00
_cell.angle_gamma   90.00
#
_symmetry.space_group_name_H-M   'P 1'
#
loop_
_entity.id
_entity.type
_entity.pdbx_description
1 polymer ?
#
loop_
_entity_poly.entity_id
_entity_poly.type
_entity_poly.pdbx_seq_one_letter_code
_entity_poly.pdbx_strand_id
1 'polypeptide(L)'
;MISNYDMDVLKIDLTVISTIVLISHVLNSTLNNKEVLFNNQWINVSLATILGYALHALLFHKVSSMISNNLKLENEVAITVLFDIVKFGSIFVSKEIILAYMTNRPINFNTQWQMESGFTILGYITFDALKVKVHIMQNYDIIFNDIIKLSLGQLSANYFMNNTVTYENFMNMLVNAVGIAAYHLIIKNFVTDNKSIYTGALTSLPPDYLLKKKN
;
A
#
# COMPACT_ATOMS: atom_id res chain seq x y z
N MET A 1 10.19 -17.37 -13.58
CA MET A 1 9.73 -18.37 -12.58
C MET A 1 9.36 -17.63 -11.29
N ILE A 2 8.15 -17.83 -10.78
CA ILE A 2 7.69 -17.25 -9.49
C ILE A 2 8.38 -18.04 -8.37
N SER A 3 9.00 -17.35 -7.42
CA SER A 3 9.68 -17.98 -6.29
C SER A 3 8.72 -18.20 -5.11
N ASN A 4 9.07 -19.11 -4.19
CA ASN A 4 8.32 -19.27 -2.93
C ASN A 4 8.23 -17.95 -2.14
N TYR A 5 9.26 -17.11 -2.25
CA TYR A 5 9.26 -15.78 -1.66
C TYR A 5 8.23 -14.84 -2.29
N ASP A 6 8.15 -14.81 -3.64
CA ASP A 6 7.13 -14.02 -4.34
C ASP A 6 5.71 -14.45 -3.91
N MET A 7 5.52 -15.74 -3.58
CA MET A 7 4.26 -16.27 -3.04
C MET A 7 4.00 -15.84 -1.58
N ASP A 8 5.02 -15.77 -0.74
CA ASP A 8 4.88 -15.28 0.64
C ASP A 8 4.54 -13.79 0.68
N VAL A 9 5.18 -12.98 -0.17
CA VAL A 9 4.86 -11.55 -0.35
C VAL A 9 3.43 -11.40 -0.83
N LEU A 10 3.04 -12.15 -1.86
CA LEU A 10 1.67 -12.16 -2.37
C LEU A 10 0.67 -12.47 -1.24
N LYS A 11 0.90 -13.53 -0.47
CA LYS A 11 0.01 -13.94 0.63
C LYS A 11 -0.14 -12.82 1.66
N ILE A 12 0.96 -12.20 2.06
CA ILE A 12 0.97 -11.10 3.02
C ILE A 12 0.23 -9.88 2.45
N ASP A 13 0.65 -9.38 1.29
CA ASP A 13 0.09 -8.18 0.67
C ASP A 13 -1.42 -8.34 0.43
N LEU A 14 -1.86 -9.49 -0.09
CA LEU A 14 -3.28 -9.80 -0.29
C LEU A 14 -4.06 -9.81 1.02
N THR A 15 -3.52 -10.42 2.07
CA THR A 15 -4.19 -10.48 3.36
C THR A 15 -4.33 -9.10 3.96
N VAL A 16 -3.28 -8.29 3.90
CA VAL A 16 -3.30 -6.94 4.48
C VAL A 16 -4.29 -6.07 3.73
N ILE A 17 -4.18 -5.99 2.40
CA ILE A 17 -5.04 -5.10 1.63
C ILE A 17 -6.50 -5.54 1.69
N SER A 18 -6.78 -6.85 1.71
CA SER A 18 -8.14 -7.35 1.90
C SER A 18 -8.69 -6.99 3.28
N THR A 19 -7.86 -7.11 4.32
CA THR A 19 -8.24 -6.74 5.70
C THR A 19 -8.56 -5.26 5.79
N ILE A 20 -7.69 -4.39 5.25
CA ILE A 20 -7.90 -2.95 5.22
C ILE A 20 -9.21 -2.66 4.48
N VAL A 21 -9.34 -3.11 3.23
CA VAL A 21 -10.52 -2.83 2.40
C VAL A 21 -11.83 -3.28 3.08
N LEU A 22 -11.86 -4.47 3.68
CA LEU A 22 -13.04 -4.99 4.36
C LEU A 22 -13.38 -4.20 5.63
N ILE A 23 -12.43 -4.09 6.56
CA ILE A 23 -12.68 -3.44 7.86
C ILE A 23 -13.00 -1.98 7.67
N SER A 24 -12.27 -1.31 6.77
CA SER A 24 -12.50 0.08 6.47
C SER A 24 -13.87 0.32 5.86
N HIS A 25 -14.31 -0.58 4.99
CA HIS A 25 -15.64 -0.45 4.40
C HIS A 25 -16.77 -0.70 5.39
N VAL A 26 -16.63 -1.72 6.25
CA VAL A 26 -17.61 -2.02 7.30
C VAL A 26 -17.73 -0.83 8.25
N LEU A 27 -16.61 -0.29 8.74
CA LEU A 27 -16.62 0.86 9.64
C LEU A 27 -17.20 2.10 8.98
N ASN A 28 -16.79 2.40 7.74
CA ASN A 28 -17.30 3.56 7.02
C ASN A 28 -18.81 3.45 6.73
N SER A 29 -19.30 2.25 6.43
CA SER A 29 -20.72 2.01 6.20
C SER A 29 -21.54 2.14 7.48
N THR A 30 -21.02 1.65 8.61
CA THR A 30 -21.65 1.81 9.93
C THR A 30 -21.68 3.27 10.37
N LEU A 31 -20.57 4.00 10.21
CA LEU A 31 -20.48 5.42 10.59
C LEU A 31 -21.42 6.31 9.76
N ASN A 32 -21.66 5.96 8.50
CA ASN A 32 -22.50 6.73 7.58
C ASN A 32 -23.93 6.15 7.44
N ASN A 33 -24.33 5.18 8.27
CA ASN A 33 -25.65 4.54 8.23
C ASN A 33 -26.08 4.07 6.83
N LYS A 34 -25.18 3.42 6.07
CA LYS A 34 -25.53 2.91 4.74
C LYS A 34 -26.35 1.62 4.83
N GLU A 35 -27.50 1.60 4.14
CA GLU A 35 -28.40 0.43 4.11
C GLU A 35 -27.82 -0.78 3.36
N VAL A 36 -27.03 -0.53 2.30
CA VAL A 36 -26.38 -1.59 1.51
C VAL A 36 -24.90 -1.63 1.86
N LEU A 37 -24.51 -2.68 2.59
CA LEU A 37 -23.14 -2.90 3.01
C LEU A 37 -22.20 -3.23 1.86
N PHE A 38 -22.59 -3.95 0.80
CA PHE A 38 -21.69 -4.29 -0.30
C PHE A 38 -22.36 -4.06 -1.64
N ASN A 39 -21.97 -3.01 -2.34
CA ASN A 39 -22.49 -2.68 -3.68
C ASN A 39 -21.47 -3.03 -4.77
N ASN A 40 -21.92 -3.13 -6.02
CA ASN A 40 -21.08 -3.50 -7.16
C ASN A 40 -19.89 -2.55 -7.35
N GLN A 41 -20.07 -1.25 -7.07
CA GLN A 41 -18.98 -0.29 -7.17
C GLN A 41 -17.86 -0.60 -6.17
N TRP A 42 -18.21 -0.82 -4.90
CA TRP A 42 -17.25 -1.20 -3.88
C TRP A 42 -16.58 -2.53 -4.20
N ILE A 43 -17.35 -3.54 -4.62
CA ILE A 43 -16.81 -4.86 -5.00
C ILE A 43 -15.77 -4.71 -6.11
N ASN A 44 -16.09 -3.97 -7.18
CA ASN A 44 -15.20 -3.80 -8.31
C ASN A 44 -13.92 -3.03 -7.94
N VAL A 45 -14.03 -1.95 -7.17
CA VAL A 45 -12.86 -1.18 -6.71
C VAL A 45 -11.98 -2.02 -5.78
N SER A 46 -12.59 -2.80 -4.90
CA SER A 46 -11.91 -3.68 -3.94
C SER A 46 -11.14 -4.77 -4.66
N LEU A 47 -11.80 -5.51 -5.56
CA LEU A 47 -11.18 -6.57 -6.35
C LEU A 47 -10.07 -6.02 -7.24
N ALA A 48 -10.29 -4.89 -7.92
CA ALA A 48 -9.25 -4.26 -8.73
C ALA A 48 -8.03 -3.85 -7.88
N THR A 49 -8.25 -3.38 -6.65
CA THR A 49 -7.15 -3.04 -5.72
C THR A 49 -6.38 -4.30 -5.31
N ILE A 50 -7.08 -5.34 -4.86
CA ILE A 50 -6.49 -6.62 -4.44
C ILE A 50 -5.68 -7.25 -5.60
N LEU A 51 -6.26 -7.28 -6.80
CA LEU A 51 -5.59 -7.79 -8.00
C LEU A 51 -4.41 -6.92 -8.44
N GLY A 52 -4.47 -5.60 -8.23
CA GLY A 52 -3.32 -4.72 -8.44
C GLY A 52 -2.12 -5.07 -7.56
N TYR A 53 -2.36 -5.34 -6.26
CA TYR A 53 -1.32 -5.87 -5.36
C TYR A 53 -0.81 -7.25 -5.82
N ALA A 54 -1.71 -8.12 -6.26
CA ALA A 54 -1.34 -9.44 -6.78
C ALA A 54 -0.38 -9.36 -7.98
N LEU A 55 -0.71 -8.51 -8.95
CA LEU A 55 0.11 -8.30 -10.14
C LEU A 55 1.46 -7.69 -9.79
N HIS A 56 1.52 -6.75 -8.85
CA HIS A 56 2.80 -6.23 -8.38
C HIS A 56 3.68 -7.33 -7.80
N ALA A 57 3.16 -8.09 -6.83
CA ALA A 57 3.91 -9.14 -6.15
C ALA A 57 4.42 -10.21 -7.12
N LEU A 58 3.60 -10.60 -8.11
CA LEU A 58 3.95 -11.66 -9.06
C LEU A 58 4.84 -11.21 -10.22
N LEU A 59 4.68 -9.98 -10.71
CA LEU A 59 5.29 -9.53 -11.97
C LEU A 59 6.32 -8.43 -11.80
N PHE A 60 6.11 -7.51 -10.85
CA PHE A 60 6.90 -6.27 -10.77
C PHE A 60 7.90 -6.25 -9.61
N HIS A 61 7.77 -7.15 -8.62
CA HIS A 61 8.73 -7.25 -7.51
C HIS A 61 10.20 -7.40 -8.01
N LYS A 62 10.41 -8.19 -9.07
CA LYS A 62 11.75 -8.39 -9.68
C LYS A 62 12.25 -7.17 -10.43
N VAL A 63 11.35 -6.36 -10.99
CA VAL A 63 11.69 -5.15 -11.74
C VAL A 63 12.36 -4.14 -10.83
N SER A 64 11.85 -3.96 -9.61
CA SER A 64 12.44 -3.04 -8.62
C SER A 64 13.89 -3.41 -8.28
N SER A 65 14.17 -4.70 -8.06
CA SER A 65 15.52 -5.20 -7.78
C SER A 65 16.47 -5.02 -8.97
N MET A 66 16.00 -5.28 -10.19
CA MET A 66 16.79 -5.04 -11.41
C MET A 66 17.14 -3.56 -11.59
N ILE A 67 16.19 -2.64 -11.39
CA ILE A 67 16.44 -1.21 -11.54
C ILE A 67 17.45 -0.72 -10.49
N SER A 68 17.29 -1.12 -9.22
CA SER A 68 18.20 -0.73 -8.14
C SER A 68 19.65 -1.19 -8.41
N ASN A 69 19.82 -2.43 -8.85
CA ASN A 69 21.15 -2.98 -9.17
C ASN A 69 21.79 -2.27 -10.38
N ASN A 70 21.00 -1.95 -11.41
CA ASN A 70 21.50 -1.26 -12.60
C ASN A 70 21.89 0.20 -12.33
N LEU A 71 21.12 0.89 -11.49
CA LEU A 71 21.38 2.28 -11.12
C LEU A 71 22.50 2.43 -10.08
N LYS A 72 23.06 1.33 -9.56
CA LYS A 72 24.11 1.32 -8.52
C LYS A 72 23.78 2.27 -7.37
N LEU A 73 22.52 2.29 -6.95
CA LEU A 73 22.10 3.12 -5.84
C LEU A 73 22.71 2.56 -4.56
N GLU A 74 23.44 3.41 -3.82
CA GLU A 74 24.03 3.07 -2.51
C GLU A 74 23.28 3.78 -1.36
N ASN A 75 22.53 4.83 -1.67
CA ASN A 75 21.77 5.58 -0.69
C ASN A 75 20.45 4.87 -0.36
N GLU A 76 20.28 4.49 0.91
CA GLU A 76 19.10 3.77 1.42
C GLU A 76 17.77 4.50 1.15
N VAL A 77 17.75 5.84 1.27
CA VAL A 77 16.55 6.64 0.96
C VAL A 77 16.24 6.56 -0.53
N ALA A 78 17.24 6.72 -1.40
CA ALA A 78 17.04 6.67 -2.85
C ALA A 78 16.53 5.28 -3.31
N ILE A 79 17.02 4.22 -2.68
CA ILE A 79 16.56 2.85 -2.93
C ILE A 79 15.11 2.70 -2.48
N THR A 80 14.80 3.07 -1.24
CA THR A 80 13.43 2.97 -0.70
C THR A 80 12.42 3.74 -1.57
N VAL A 81 12.79 4.95 -2.01
CA VAL A 81 11.99 5.77 -2.93
C VAL A 81 11.74 5.08 -4.27
N LEU A 82 12.79 4.50 -4.88
CA LEU A 82 12.64 3.75 -6.12
C LEU A 82 11.67 2.57 -5.95
N PHE A 83 11.82 1.83 -4.86
CA PHE A 83 10.94 0.70 -4.56
C PHE A 83 9.49 1.13 -4.35
N ASP A 84 9.23 2.25 -3.68
CA ASP A 84 7.90 2.84 -3.53
C ASP A 84 7.28 3.22 -4.88
N ILE A 85 8.04 3.88 -5.75
CA ILE A 85 7.58 4.28 -7.08
C ILE A 85 7.17 3.05 -7.90
N VAL A 86 8.01 2.01 -7.93
CA VAL A 86 7.72 0.80 -8.69
C VAL A 86 6.56 0.03 -8.08
N LYS A 87 6.51 -0.12 -6.74
CA LYS A 87 5.42 -0.81 -6.03
C LYS A 87 4.09 -0.12 -6.28
N PHE A 88 3.93 1.09 -5.78
CA PHE A 88 2.64 1.77 -5.82
C PHE A 88 2.26 2.24 -7.23
N GLY A 89 3.24 2.60 -8.06
CA GLY A 89 3.00 2.92 -9.48
C GLY A 89 2.41 1.73 -10.24
N SER A 90 3.02 0.54 -10.12
CA SER A 90 2.49 -0.66 -10.79
C SER A 90 1.14 -1.10 -10.23
N ILE A 91 0.91 -0.96 -8.91
CA ILE A 91 -0.39 -1.22 -8.29
C ILE A 91 -1.46 -0.28 -8.84
N PHE A 92 -1.22 1.03 -8.89
CA PHE A 92 -2.22 2.01 -9.35
C PHE A 92 -2.55 1.87 -10.83
N VAL A 93 -1.53 1.65 -11.67
CA VAL A 93 -1.75 1.37 -13.11
C VAL A 93 -2.57 0.09 -13.28
N SER A 94 -2.18 -0.99 -12.59
CA SER A 94 -2.87 -2.27 -12.67
C SER A 94 -4.32 -2.17 -12.19
N LYS A 95 -4.55 -1.51 -11.05
CA LYS A 95 -5.88 -1.26 -10.49
C LYS A 95 -6.77 -0.53 -11.49
N GLU A 96 -6.27 0.52 -12.14
CA GLU A 96 -7.06 1.29 -13.10
C GLU A 96 -7.43 0.46 -14.33
N ILE A 97 -6.49 -0.31 -14.88
CA ILE A 97 -6.75 -1.21 -16.02
C ILE A 97 -7.78 -2.28 -15.66
N ILE A 98 -7.62 -2.94 -14.51
CA ILE A 98 -8.55 -3.99 -14.05
C ILE A 98 -9.92 -3.39 -13.79
N LEU A 99 -10.00 -2.25 -13.10
CA LEU A 99 -11.26 -1.59 -12.80
C LEU A 99 -11.98 -1.17 -14.08
N ALA A 100 -11.25 -0.61 -15.05
CA ALA A 100 -11.78 -0.23 -16.35
C ALA A 100 -12.40 -1.44 -17.08
N TYR A 101 -11.70 -2.58 -17.07
CA TYR A 101 -12.19 -3.84 -17.62
C TYR A 101 -13.44 -4.36 -16.90
N MET A 102 -13.40 -4.44 -15.56
CA MET A 102 -14.53 -4.93 -14.74
C MET A 102 -15.80 -4.08 -14.87
N THR A 103 -15.65 -2.79 -15.16
CA THR A 103 -16.76 -1.84 -15.27
C THR A 103 -17.12 -1.46 -16.70
N ASN A 104 -16.49 -2.10 -17.70
CA ASN A 104 -16.67 -1.83 -19.12
C ASN A 104 -16.57 -0.34 -19.47
N ARG A 105 -15.58 0.35 -18.91
CA ARG A 105 -15.27 1.75 -19.20
C ARG A 105 -13.87 1.88 -19.81
N PRO A 106 -13.57 2.95 -20.55
CA PRO A 106 -12.21 3.20 -20.99
C PRO A 106 -11.25 3.37 -19.81
N ILE A 107 -10.01 2.94 -20.02
CA ILE A 107 -8.89 3.22 -19.12
C ILE A 107 -8.70 4.74 -19.08
N ASN A 108 -8.69 5.32 -17.88
CA ASN A 108 -8.63 6.77 -17.71
C ASN A 108 -7.41 7.19 -16.89
N PHE A 109 -6.33 7.53 -17.58
CA PHE A 109 -5.13 8.14 -16.98
C PHE A 109 -5.14 9.67 -17.10
N ASN A 110 -6.27 10.31 -16.80
CA ASN A 110 -6.37 11.77 -16.82
C ASN A 110 -5.51 12.44 -15.74
N THR A 111 -5.41 13.77 -15.82
CA THR A 111 -4.64 14.58 -14.87
C THR A 111 -5.05 14.34 -13.42
N GLN A 112 -6.35 14.16 -13.15
CA GLN A 112 -6.84 13.86 -11.80
C GLN A 112 -6.26 12.54 -11.27
N TRP A 113 -6.37 11.46 -12.05
CA TRP A 113 -5.80 10.17 -11.67
C TRP A 113 -4.28 10.25 -11.45
N GLN A 114 -3.58 10.97 -12.33
CA GLN A 114 -2.14 11.18 -12.24
C GLN A 114 -1.76 11.94 -10.96
N MET A 115 -2.51 13.00 -10.62
CA MET A 115 -2.28 13.78 -9.41
C MET A 115 -2.59 12.97 -8.16
N GLU A 116 -3.74 12.32 -8.08
CA GLU A 116 -4.12 11.47 -6.94
C GLU A 116 -3.08 10.37 -6.68
N SER A 117 -2.71 9.64 -7.72
CA SER A 117 -1.71 8.56 -7.66
C SER A 117 -0.32 9.12 -7.32
N GLY A 118 0.10 10.20 -7.99
CA GLY A 118 1.40 10.83 -7.80
C GLY A 118 1.58 11.39 -6.39
N PHE A 119 0.60 12.13 -5.87
CA PHE A 119 0.67 12.68 -4.51
C PHE A 119 0.57 11.60 -3.43
N THR A 120 -0.15 10.51 -3.70
CA THR A 120 -0.14 9.35 -2.79
C THR A 120 1.27 8.75 -2.69
N ILE A 121 1.94 8.53 -3.83
CA ILE A 121 3.33 8.04 -3.88
C ILE A 121 4.28 9.03 -3.20
N LEU A 122 4.11 10.34 -3.43
CA LEU A 122 4.93 11.37 -2.76
C LEU A 122 4.76 11.37 -1.25
N GLY A 123 3.55 11.13 -0.73
CA GLY A 123 3.32 10.97 0.69
C GLY A 123 4.06 9.76 1.27
N TYR A 124 4.08 8.64 0.53
CA TYR A 124 4.83 7.43 0.91
C TYR A 124 6.36 7.66 0.91
N ILE A 125 6.88 8.29 -0.15
CA ILE A 125 8.28 8.71 -0.25
C ILE A 125 8.68 9.64 0.90
N THR A 126 7.82 10.60 1.23
CA THR A 126 8.06 11.56 2.31
C THR A 126 8.17 10.83 3.65
N PHE A 127 7.28 9.87 3.91
CA PHE A 127 7.37 9.03 5.11
C PHE A 127 8.72 8.30 5.19
N ASP A 128 9.12 7.62 4.12
CA ASP A 128 10.35 6.83 4.11
C ASP A 128 11.60 7.71 4.30
N ALA A 129 11.61 8.90 3.71
CA ALA A 129 12.68 9.89 3.92
C ALA A 129 12.74 10.42 5.37
N LEU A 130 11.59 10.58 6.03
CA LEU A 130 11.51 11.03 7.43
C LEU A 130 11.85 9.91 8.42
N LYS A 131 11.44 8.67 8.13
CA LYS A 131 11.71 7.50 8.98
C LYS A 131 13.20 7.26 9.19
N VAL A 132 14.03 7.50 8.17
CA VAL A 132 15.50 7.41 8.29
C VAL A 132 16.08 8.45 9.25
N LYS A 133 15.39 9.58 9.46
CA LYS A 133 15.85 10.69 10.31
C LYS A 133 15.27 10.67 11.72
N VAL A 134 14.16 9.98 11.95
CA VAL A 134 13.48 9.94 13.25
C VAL A 134 13.44 8.49 13.75
N HIS A 135 14.19 8.21 14.82
CA HIS A 135 14.14 6.91 15.53
C HIS A 135 12.83 6.83 16.32
N ILE A 136 11.74 6.41 15.66
CA ILE A 136 10.49 6.08 16.34
C ILE A 136 10.60 4.64 16.89
N MET A 137 9.86 4.38 17.98
CA MET A 137 10.07 3.38 19.03
C MET A 137 10.02 1.87 18.64
N GLN A 138 11.12 1.18 18.92
CA GLN A 138 11.46 -0.24 18.63
C GLN A 138 10.38 -1.34 18.85
N ASN A 139 9.32 -1.11 19.64
CA ASN A 139 8.40 -2.19 20.06
C ASN A 139 7.01 -2.19 19.38
N TYR A 140 6.55 -1.08 18.79
CA TYR A 140 5.30 -1.01 18.01
C TYR A 140 5.52 -0.51 16.58
N ASP A 141 6.78 -0.51 16.15
CA ASP A 141 7.25 0.18 14.96
C ASP A 141 6.48 -0.17 13.69
N ILE A 142 6.17 -1.44 13.46
CA ILE A 142 5.65 -1.85 12.15
C ILE A 142 4.21 -1.34 11.95
N ILE A 143 3.37 -1.44 12.99
CA ILE A 143 1.97 -0.98 12.91
C ILE A 143 1.93 0.53 12.75
N PHE A 144 2.69 1.24 13.58
CA PHE A 144 2.73 2.70 13.58
C PHE A 144 3.31 3.24 12.28
N ASN A 145 4.36 2.61 11.75
CA ASN A 145 4.95 2.97 10.47
C ASN A 145 3.97 2.78 9.31
N ASP A 146 3.26 1.64 9.24
CA ASP A 146 2.27 1.41 8.19
C ASP A 146 1.10 2.42 8.30
N ILE A 147 0.63 2.72 9.51
CA ILE A 147 -0.42 3.73 9.73
C ILE A 147 0.02 5.11 9.25
N ILE A 148 1.21 5.58 9.66
CA ILE A 148 1.69 6.90 9.25
C ILE A 148 1.91 6.94 7.75
N LYS A 149 2.54 5.91 7.16
CA LYS A 149 2.80 5.86 5.73
C LYS A 149 1.50 5.95 4.95
N LEU A 150 0.50 5.14 5.29
CA LEU A 150 -0.81 5.20 4.65
C LEU A 150 -1.46 6.58 4.79
N SER A 151 -1.44 7.11 6.02
CA SER A 151 -2.05 8.40 6.35
C SER A 151 -1.42 9.54 5.56
N LEU A 152 -0.09 9.57 5.46
CA LEU A 152 0.63 10.57 4.68
C LEU A 152 0.28 10.46 3.20
N GLY A 153 0.25 9.27 2.60
CA GLY A 153 -0.19 9.11 1.21
C GLY A 153 -1.61 9.65 0.97
N GLN A 154 -2.55 9.30 1.83
CA GLN A 154 -3.95 9.73 1.69
C GLN A 154 -4.12 11.23 1.93
N LEU A 155 -3.50 11.78 2.97
CA LEU A 155 -3.57 13.22 3.27
C LEU A 155 -2.87 14.04 2.19
N SER A 156 -1.73 13.59 1.66
CA SER A 156 -1.04 14.27 0.55
C SER A 156 -1.96 14.35 -0.67
N ALA A 157 -2.51 13.23 -1.13
CA ALA A 157 -3.43 13.24 -2.26
C ALA A 157 -4.65 14.13 -1.99
N ASN A 158 -5.30 13.98 -0.84
CA ASN A 158 -6.50 14.75 -0.51
C ASN A 158 -6.25 16.25 -0.37
N TYR A 159 -5.15 16.66 0.26
CA TYR A 159 -4.78 18.07 0.43
C TYR A 159 -4.46 18.72 -0.91
N PHE A 160 -3.64 18.08 -1.76
CA PHE A 160 -3.28 18.67 -3.05
C PHE A 160 -4.43 18.68 -4.06
N MET A 161 -5.37 17.74 -3.95
CA MET A 161 -6.56 17.71 -4.81
C MET A 161 -7.64 18.70 -4.38
N ASN A 162 -7.84 18.88 -3.07
CA ASN A 162 -8.95 19.68 -2.54
C ASN A 162 -8.52 21.00 -1.90
N ASN A 163 -7.23 21.31 -1.87
CA ASN A 163 -6.61 22.41 -1.11
C ASN A 163 -6.92 22.40 0.40
N THR A 164 -7.47 21.30 0.92
CA THR A 164 -7.86 21.14 2.32
C THR A 164 -8.04 19.67 2.68
N VAL A 165 -8.00 19.36 3.98
CA VAL A 165 -8.40 18.06 4.52
C VAL A 165 -9.84 18.19 5.00
N THR A 166 -10.77 17.60 4.25
CA THR A 166 -12.18 17.55 4.64
C THR A 166 -12.40 16.54 5.78
N TYR A 167 -13.50 16.70 6.52
CA TYR A 167 -13.89 15.74 7.55
C TYR A 167 -14.04 14.32 6.97
N GLU A 168 -14.65 14.19 5.80
CA GLU A 168 -14.81 12.91 5.11
C GLU A 168 -13.46 12.25 4.80
N ASN A 169 -12.52 13.01 4.24
CA ASN A 169 -11.18 12.51 3.92
C ASN A 169 -10.41 12.09 5.18
N PHE A 170 -10.56 12.84 6.27
CA PHE A 170 -9.97 12.50 7.56
C PHE A 170 -10.59 11.23 8.16
N MET A 171 -11.91 11.07 8.11
CA MET A 171 -12.60 9.87 8.60
C MET A 171 -12.23 8.64 7.78
N ASN A 172 -12.17 8.76 6.45
CA ASN A 172 -11.69 7.69 5.57
C ASN A 172 -10.26 7.27 5.94
N MET A 173 -9.38 8.22 6.26
CA MET A 173 -8.02 7.93 6.73
C MET A 173 -8.01 7.16 8.05
N LEU A 174 -8.75 7.62 9.07
CA LEU A 174 -8.83 6.93 10.37
C LEU A 174 -9.35 5.50 10.22
N VAL A 175 -10.37 5.33 9.40
CA VAL A 175 -10.99 4.02 9.16
C VAL A 175 -10.03 3.07 8.43
N ASN A 176 -9.16 3.57 7.55
CA ASN A 176 -8.07 2.78 6.97
C ASN A 176 -6.95 2.45 7.97
N ALA A 177 -6.62 3.38 8.87
CA ALA A 177 -5.67 3.13 9.95
C ALA A 177 -6.15 2.02 10.89
N VAL A 178 -7.45 1.96 11.19
CA VAL A 178 -8.05 0.84 11.95
C VAL A 178 -7.94 -0.47 11.18
N GLY A 179 -8.14 -0.47 9.86
CA GLY A 179 -7.92 -1.64 9.01
C GLY A 179 -6.48 -2.17 9.09
N ILE A 180 -5.49 -1.28 9.08
CA ILE A 180 -4.06 -1.64 9.29
C ILE A 180 -3.85 -2.22 10.69
N ALA A 181 -4.35 -1.54 11.73
CA ALA A 181 -4.19 -2.00 13.10
C ALA A 181 -4.80 -3.40 13.30
N ALA A 182 -5.99 -3.64 12.76
CA ALA A 182 -6.65 -4.94 12.84
C ALA A 182 -5.88 -6.04 12.09
N TYR A 183 -5.27 -5.73 10.94
CA TYR A 183 -4.38 -6.69 10.30
C TYR A 183 -3.23 -7.07 11.25
N HIS A 184 -2.49 -6.09 11.77
CA HIS A 184 -1.28 -6.40 12.55
C HIS A 184 -1.57 -7.04 13.90
N LEU A 185 -2.64 -6.62 14.58
CA LEU A 185 -2.99 -7.10 15.92
C LEU A 185 -3.73 -8.44 15.90
N ILE A 186 -4.48 -8.72 14.83
CA ILE A 186 -5.38 -9.89 14.78
C ILE A 186 -4.96 -10.82 13.65
N ILE A 187 -5.05 -10.36 12.41
CA ILE A 187 -4.98 -11.24 11.23
C ILE A 187 -3.58 -11.79 10.97
N LYS A 188 -2.54 -11.00 11.23
CA LYS A 188 -1.13 -11.37 10.98
C LYS A 188 -0.78 -12.71 11.60
N ASN A 189 -1.23 -12.98 12.83
CA ASN A 189 -0.94 -14.21 13.58
C ASN A 189 -1.49 -15.48 12.90
N PHE A 190 -2.44 -15.35 11.98
CA PHE A 190 -3.02 -16.47 11.24
C PHE A 190 -2.34 -16.71 9.88
N VAL A 191 -1.52 -15.78 9.41
CA VAL A 191 -1.03 -15.76 8.02
C VAL A 191 0.49 -15.83 7.94
N THR A 192 1.21 -15.23 8.89
CA THR A 192 2.67 -15.24 8.93
C THR A 192 3.18 -16.26 9.95
N ASP A 193 4.03 -17.19 9.53
CA ASP A 193 4.84 -17.97 10.46
C ASP A 193 5.85 -17.04 11.15
N ASN A 194 6.11 -17.26 12.45
CA ASN A 194 7.05 -16.47 13.29
C ASN A 194 8.48 -16.32 12.72
N LYS A 195 8.82 -17.01 11.62
CA LYS A 195 10.12 -16.98 10.94
C LYS A 195 10.16 -16.08 9.69
N SER A 196 9.03 -15.59 9.21
CA SER A 196 8.99 -14.71 8.03
C SER A 196 9.48 -13.31 8.40
N ILE A 197 10.39 -12.75 7.59
CA ILE A 197 10.88 -11.37 7.73
C ILE A 197 9.74 -10.45 7.29
N TYR A 198 8.76 -10.27 8.17
CA TYR A 198 7.64 -9.39 7.94
C TYR A 198 8.09 -7.95 8.21
N THR A 199 8.19 -7.17 7.15
CA THR A 199 8.72 -5.79 7.19
C THR A 199 7.62 -4.75 7.33
N GLY A 200 6.35 -5.12 7.13
CA GLY A 200 5.20 -4.22 7.02
C GLY A 200 4.63 -4.25 5.61
N ALA A 201 3.32 -4.20 5.47
CA ALA A 201 2.65 -4.39 4.18
C ALA A 201 2.89 -3.22 3.21
N LEU A 202 3.15 -2.04 3.78
CA LEU A 202 3.47 -0.82 3.03
C LEU A 202 4.98 -0.60 2.91
N THR A 203 5.79 -1.53 3.40
CA THR A 203 7.21 -1.52 3.07
C THR A 203 7.41 -1.98 1.64
N SER A 204 8.25 -1.23 0.94
CA SER A 204 8.63 -1.49 -0.44
C SER A 204 10.01 -2.13 -0.55
N LEU A 205 10.81 -2.08 0.53
CA LEU A 205 12.12 -2.70 0.58
C LEU A 205 12.01 -4.23 0.53
N PRO A 206 12.70 -4.90 -0.40
CA PRO A 206 12.72 -6.34 -0.46
C PRO A 206 13.62 -6.90 0.66
N PRO A 207 13.29 -8.06 1.23
CA PRO A 207 14.09 -8.75 2.23
C PRO A 207 15.51 -9.05 1.79
N ASP A 208 15.78 -9.27 0.50
CA ASP A 208 17.16 -9.44 0.01
C ASP A 208 18.04 -8.22 0.31
N TYR A 209 17.45 -7.02 0.27
CA TYR A 209 18.13 -5.78 0.65
C TYR A 209 18.32 -5.69 2.16
N LEU A 210 17.32 -6.14 2.94
CA LEU A 210 17.38 -6.14 4.40
C LEU A 210 18.30 -7.23 4.97
N LEU A 211 18.44 -8.35 4.27
CA LEU A 211 19.33 -9.47 4.57
C LEU A 211 20.78 -9.10 4.25
N LYS A 212 21.04 -8.39 3.14
CA LYS A 212 22.37 -7.84 2.84
C LYS A 212 22.87 -6.86 3.91
N LYS A 213 21.98 -6.18 4.63
CA LYS A 213 22.34 -5.22 5.70
C LYS A 213 22.68 -5.91 7.04
N LYS A 214 22.37 -7.20 7.20
CA LYS A 214 22.63 -7.97 8.43
C LYS A 214 23.98 -8.72 8.43
N ASN A 215 24.67 -8.75 7.29
CA ASN A 215 26.01 -9.33 7.11
C ASN A 215 27.02 -8.25 6.77
#